data_AF-A0A2S7QKL6-F1
#
_entry.id   AF-A0A2S7QKL6-F1
#
_cell.length_a   1.000
_cell.length_b   1.000
_cell.length_c   1.000
_cell.angle_alpha   90.00
_cell.angle_beta   90.00
_cell.angle_gamma   90.00
#
_symmetry.space_group_name_H-M   'P 1'
#
loop_
_entity.id
_entity.type
_entity.pdbx_description
1 polymer ?
#
loop_
_entity_poly.entity_id
_entity_poly.type
_entity_poly.pdbx_seq_one_letter_code
_entity_poly.pdbx_strand_id
1 'polypeptide(L)'
;MTSIPTRPEYSCFILDFDGTITTKDTIDVVMNIGIAYQKANGQDYTTTVEDIVEKYTKDYSSHIGRYQPRKEERKILEQEVAYQRSLKDVEHRSFDRVSRSGIFRGISEAEWEEAGRNAVRAGNVSIQNGFKAFVELIEASKFKWAVVSVNFSRSFIMGVLQQALERESLDVPILANSPDIDGILKGPSFMDVDSTSDRAVMATSDEKLNALEYLLNRLKLPPSRIVFYFGDSGTDIECLTRNDTTSVVISEDGDSSLMRTFSKIERRPGSINKMHAEESDEREAIYWARDFEEFKNIWPNILRRASLGKVPGK
;
A
#
# COMPACT_ATOMS: atom_id res chain seq x y z
N MET A 1 43.72 -13.39 -13.36
CA MET A 1 42.87 -13.44 -12.14
C MET A 1 41.44 -13.20 -12.58
N THR A 2 40.68 -14.28 -12.73
CA THR A 2 39.27 -14.28 -13.08
C THR A 2 38.49 -13.68 -11.92
N SER A 3 37.88 -12.51 -12.13
CA SER A 3 36.99 -11.88 -11.14
C SER A 3 35.85 -12.84 -10.83
N ILE A 4 35.73 -13.23 -9.55
CA ILE A 4 34.60 -13.98 -9.04
C ILE A 4 33.35 -13.13 -9.31
N PRO A 5 32.33 -13.62 -10.05
CA PRO A 5 31.13 -12.83 -10.33
C PRO A 5 30.39 -12.52 -9.02
N THR A 6 30.07 -11.26 -8.79
CA THR A 6 29.17 -10.82 -7.72
C THR A 6 27.78 -11.43 -7.91
N ARG A 7 27.23 -11.92 -6.78
CA ARG A 7 25.92 -12.57 -6.57
C ARG A 7 24.72 -11.62 -6.90
N PRO A 8 23.48 -12.13 -6.99
CA PRO A 8 22.43 -11.64 -7.90
C PRO A 8 21.95 -10.21 -7.62
N GLU A 9 21.41 -9.57 -8.66
CA GLU A 9 20.76 -8.26 -8.56
C GLU A 9 19.56 -8.39 -7.62
N TYR A 10 19.54 -7.61 -6.54
CA TYR A 10 18.52 -7.72 -5.50
C TYR A 10 17.17 -7.19 -6.02
N SER A 11 16.13 -8.00 -5.95
CA SER A 11 14.75 -7.54 -6.15
C SER A 11 14.10 -7.11 -4.84
N CYS A 12 13.23 -6.11 -4.91
CA CYS A 12 12.43 -5.65 -3.78
C CYS A 12 10.96 -5.52 -4.19
N PHE A 13 10.05 -6.05 -3.37
CA PHE A 13 8.60 -6.02 -3.62
C PHE A 13 7.93 -5.13 -2.58
N ILE A 14 7.35 -4.02 -3.02
CA ILE A 14 6.65 -3.09 -2.16
C ILE A 14 5.16 -3.21 -2.42
N LEU A 15 4.38 -3.43 -1.37
CA LEU A 15 2.95 -3.70 -1.49
C LEU A 15 2.15 -2.63 -0.74
N ASP A 16 1.08 -2.16 -1.36
CA ASP A 16 -0.04 -1.62 -0.60
C ASP A 16 -0.74 -2.72 0.21
N PHE A 17 -1.59 -2.33 1.14
CA PHE A 17 -2.32 -3.23 2.02
C PHE A 17 -3.78 -3.41 1.61
N ASP A 18 -4.59 -2.38 1.74
CA ASP A 18 -6.02 -2.41 1.45
C ASP A 18 -6.26 -2.64 -0.05
N GLY A 19 -7.11 -3.59 -0.44
CA GLY A 19 -7.38 -3.91 -1.86
C GLY A 19 -6.24 -4.61 -2.61
N THR A 20 -5.01 -4.56 -2.08
CA THR A 20 -3.81 -5.15 -2.66
C THR A 20 -3.36 -6.43 -1.95
N ILE A 21 -3.15 -6.41 -0.63
CA ILE A 21 -2.91 -7.62 0.19
C ILE A 21 -4.23 -8.18 0.70
N THR A 22 -5.12 -7.31 1.18
CA THR A 22 -6.50 -7.68 1.52
C THR A 22 -7.37 -7.58 0.27
N THR A 23 -8.48 -8.31 0.24
CA THR A 23 -9.39 -8.26 -0.92
C THR A 23 -10.23 -6.98 -0.97
N LYS A 24 -10.28 -6.22 0.14
CA LYS A 24 -11.11 -5.02 0.33
C LYS A 24 -10.46 -4.06 1.34
N ASP A 25 -10.95 -2.83 1.32
CA ASP A 25 -10.67 -1.81 2.34
C ASP A 25 -11.01 -2.31 3.75
N THR A 26 -10.12 -2.05 4.71
CA THR A 26 -10.25 -2.46 6.11
C THR A 26 -10.51 -1.33 7.10
N ILE A 27 -10.72 -0.08 6.64
CA ILE A 27 -10.97 1.08 7.51
C ILE A 27 -12.20 0.85 8.39
N ASP A 28 -13.28 0.28 7.85
CA ASP A 28 -14.47 -0.06 8.66
C ASP A 28 -14.15 -1.08 9.76
N VAL A 29 -13.27 -2.05 9.49
CA VAL A 29 -12.83 -3.03 10.50
C VAL A 29 -12.03 -2.32 11.60
N VAL A 30 -11.12 -1.44 11.23
CA VAL A 30 -10.30 -0.66 12.17
C VAL A 30 -11.17 0.27 13.03
N MET A 31 -12.15 0.94 12.44
CA MET A 31 -13.11 1.77 13.17
C MET A 31 -13.94 0.94 14.15
N ASN A 32 -14.42 -0.24 13.73
CA ASN A 32 -15.19 -1.15 14.59
C ASN A 32 -14.38 -1.71 15.76
N ILE A 33 -13.06 -1.91 15.59
CA ILE A 33 -12.16 -2.26 16.71
C ILE A 33 -12.16 -1.14 17.75
N GLY A 34 -12.03 0.12 17.29
CA GLY A 34 -12.15 1.29 18.17
C GLY A 34 -13.48 1.36 18.90
N ILE A 35 -14.60 1.23 18.19
CA ILE A 35 -15.95 1.21 18.80
C ILE A 35 -16.05 0.12 19.86
N ALA A 36 -15.65 -1.11 19.53
CA ALA A 36 -15.75 -2.25 20.44
C ALA A 36 -14.91 -2.04 21.70
N TYR A 37 -13.69 -1.53 21.56
CA TYR A 37 -12.80 -1.22 22.67
C TYR A 37 -13.41 -0.16 23.59
N GLN A 38 -13.88 0.96 23.03
CA GLN A 38 -14.47 2.03 23.84
C GLN A 38 -15.76 1.58 24.52
N LYS A 39 -16.57 0.76 23.84
CA LYS A 39 -17.81 0.22 24.39
C LYS A 39 -17.54 -0.70 25.58
N ALA A 40 -16.49 -1.51 25.52
CA ALA A 40 -16.04 -2.31 26.66
C ALA A 40 -15.59 -1.43 27.85
N ASN A 41 -15.15 -0.20 27.58
CA ASN A 41 -14.77 0.81 28.56
C ASN A 41 -15.89 1.81 28.90
N GLY A 42 -17.14 1.50 28.54
CA GLY A 42 -18.32 2.29 28.92
C GLY A 42 -18.62 3.52 28.07
N GLN A 43 -17.98 3.67 26.91
CA GLN A 43 -18.25 4.76 25.96
C GLN A 43 -18.71 4.22 24.60
N ASP A 44 -19.85 4.67 24.09
CA ASP A 44 -20.33 4.27 22.77
C ASP A 44 -19.98 5.33 21.72
N TYR A 45 -19.12 4.96 20.77
CA TYR A 45 -18.67 5.83 19.68
C TYR A 45 -19.43 5.60 18.37
N THR A 46 -20.44 4.74 18.32
CA THR A 46 -21.14 4.37 17.07
C THR A 46 -21.63 5.62 16.32
N THR A 47 -22.38 6.50 17.00
CA THR A 47 -22.86 7.76 16.39
C THR A 47 -21.74 8.75 16.07
N THR A 48 -20.65 8.74 16.83
CA THR A 48 -19.47 9.57 16.51
C THR A 48 -18.83 9.11 15.21
N VAL A 49 -18.70 7.80 14.98
CA VAL A 49 -18.17 7.25 13.72
C VAL A 49 -19.09 7.59 12.54
N GLU A 50 -20.40 7.45 12.72
CA GLU A 50 -21.37 7.84 11.70
C GLU A 50 -21.21 9.31 11.28
N ASP A 51 -21.06 10.22 12.26
CA ASP A 51 -20.82 11.65 12.01
C ASP A 51 -19.47 11.93 11.32
N ILE A 52 -18.42 11.17 11.66
CA ILE A 52 -17.11 11.26 10.97
C ILE A 52 -17.25 10.89 9.50
N VAL A 53 -17.90 9.76 9.21
CA VAL A 53 -18.12 9.25 7.85
C VAL A 53 -19.00 10.21 7.04
N GLU A 54 -20.08 10.74 7.63
CA GLU A 54 -20.95 11.72 6.99
C GLU A 54 -20.18 12.99 6.61
N LYS A 55 -19.41 13.54 7.55
CA LYS A 55 -18.60 14.76 7.31
C LYS A 55 -17.52 14.55 6.26
N TYR A 56 -16.85 13.40 6.26
CA TYR A 56 -15.91 13.04 5.21
C TYR A 56 -16.60 12.95 3.85
N THR A 57 -17.72 12.24 3.77
CA THR A 57 -18.51 12.09 2.53
C THR A 57 -18.93 13.45 1.97
N LYS A 58 -19.36 14.37 2.84
CA LYS A 58 -19.72 15.74 2.46
C LYS A 58 -18.53 16.54 1.93
N ASP A 59 -17.39 16.50 2.63
CA ASP A 59 -16.17 17.19 2.21
C ASP A 59 -15.68 16.68 0.86
N TYR A 60 -15.61 15.35 0.72
CA TYR A 60 -15.16 14.68 -0.50
C TYR A 60 -16.08 15.01 -1.69
N SER A 61 -17.40 14.89 -1.50
CA SER A 61 -18.39 15.25 -2.53
C SER A 61 -18.30 16.73 -2.91
N SER A 62 -18.12 17.61 -1.93
CA SER A 62 -17.94 19.05 -2.19
C SER A 62 -16.64 19.34 -2.94
N HIS A 63 -15.57 18.62 -2.64
CA HIS A 63 -14.29 18.77 -3.33
C HIS A 63 -14.40 18.33 -4.79
N ILE A 64 -14.92 17.11 -5.03
CA ILE A 64 -15.14 16.59 -6.39
C ILE A 64 -16.04 17.53 -7.20
N GLY A 65 -17.12 18.04 -6.60
CA GLY A 65 -18.07 18.92 -7.29
C GLY A 65 -17.47 20.27 -7.72
N ARG A 66 -16.37 20.71 -7.09
CA ARG A 66 -15.71 21.99 -7.37
C ARG A 66 -14.39 21.84 -8.12
N TYR A 67 -13.75 20.67 -8.04
CA TYR A 67 -12.45 20.44 -8.65
C TYR A 67 -12.53 20.55 -10.17
N GLN A 68 -11.55 21.23 -10.76
CA GLN A 68 -11.36 21.34 -12.19
C GLN A 68 -9.91 20.98 -12.54
N PRO A 69 -9.67 20.23 -13.63
CA PRO A 69 -10.64 19.66 -14.58
C PRO A 69 -11.48 18.50 -14.00
N ARG A 70 -12.71 18.32 -14.52
CA ARG A 70 -13.61 17.22 -14.12
C ARG A 70 -13.02 15.85 -14.42
N LYS A 71 -13.56 14.80 -13.81
CA LYS A 71 -13.06 13.42 -13.96
C LYS A 71 -12.94 13.00 -15.42
N GLU A 72 -13.89 13.37 -16.26
CA GLU A 72 -13.93 13.00 -17.67
C GLU A 72 -12.92 13.79 -18.51
N GLU A 73 -12.52 14.97 -18.04
CA GLU A 73 -11.63 15.92 -18.70
C GLU A 73 -10.16 15.70 -18.33
N ARG A 74 -9.87 14.95 -17.27
CA ARG A 74 -8.51 14.51 -16.92
C ARG A 74 -8.05 13.45 -17.92
N LYS A 75 -7.17 13.83 -18.85
CA LYS A 75 -6.68 12.99 -19.95
C LYS A 75 -5.19 12.66 -19.89
N ILE A 76 -4.45 13.30 -18.99
CA ILE A 76 -3.00 13.04 -18.81
C ILE A 76 -2.69 12.73 -17.35
N LEU A 77 -1.55 12.06 -17.12
CA LEU A 77 -1.12 11.63 -15.79
C LEU A 77 -1.03 12.81 -14.81
N GLU A 78 -0.46 13.92 -15.26
CA GLU A 78 -0.23 15.12 -14.44
C GLU A 78 -1.53 15.66 -13.86
N GLN A 79 -2.63 15.56 -14.61
CA GLN A 79 -3.95 16.00 -14.15
C GLN A 79 -4.55 15.04 -13.11
N GLU A 80 -4.34 13.74 -13.25
CA GLU A 80 -4.78 12.76 -12.26
C GLU A 80 -3.95 12.85 -10.98
N VAL A 81 -2.64 13.02 -11.08
CA VAL A 81 -1.76 13.28 -9.93
C VAL A 81 -2.18 14.57 -9.23
N ALA A 82 -2.41 15.66 -9.97
CA ALA A 82 -2.90 16.91 -9.38
C ALA A 82 -4.24 16.73 -8.65
N TYR A 83 -5.15 15.91 -9.20
CA TYR A 83 -6.41 15.59 -8.55
C TYR A 83 -6.19 14.81 -7.25
N GLN A 84 -5.37 13.75 -7.25
CA GLN A 84 -5.09 12.97 -6.03
C GLN A 84 -4.45 13.84 -4.95
N ARG A 85 -3.46 14.66 -5.30
CA ARG A 85 -2.82 15.59 -4.35
C ARG A 85 -3.79 16.66 -3.84
N SER A 86 -4.77 17.09 -4.65
CA SER A 86 -5.76 18.08 -4.22
C SER A 86 -6.68 17.57 -3.10
N LEU A 87 -6.79 16.25 -2.90
CA LEU A 87 -7.58 15.66 -1.82
C LEU A 87 -6.93 15.82 -0.44
N LYS A 88 -5.68 16.29 -0.36
CA LYS A 88 -4.90 16.40 0.88
C LYS A 88 -5.67 17.01 2.04
N ASP A 89 -6.29 18.17 1.83
CA ASP A 89 -7.03 18.84 2.90
C ASP A 89 -8.30 18.06 3.31
N VAL A 90 -8.93 17.34 2.38
CA VAL A 90 -10.09 16.48 2.67
C VAL A 90 -9.66 15.29 3.52
N GLU A 91 -8.59 14.61 3.10
CA GLU A 91 -8.07 13.44 3.80
C GLU A 91 -7.54 13.81 5.19
N HIS A 92 -6.74 14.87 5.29
CA HIS A 92 -6.20 15.34 6.58
C HIS A 92 -7.32 15.72 7.56
N ARG A 93 -8.40 16.36 7.09
CA ARG A 93 -9.59 16.60 7.94
C ARG A 93 -10.25 15.30 8.41
N SER A 94 -10.24 14.24 7.62
CA SER A 94 -10.75 12.93 8.01
C SER A 94 -9.93 12.33 9.16
N PHE A 95 -8.61 12.29 9.00
CA PHE A 95 -7.68 11.83 10.04
C PHE A 95 -7.77 12.66 11.33
N ASP A 96 -7.91 13.98 11.20
CA ASP A 96 -8.11 14.90 12.34
C ASP A 96 -9.39 14.58 13.10
N ARG A 97 -10.50 14.26 12.41
CA ARG A 97 -11.76 13.89 13.06
C ARG A 97 -11.64 12.60 13.85
N VAL A 98 -10.99 11.59 13.27
CA VAL A 98 -10.71 10.32 13.96
C VAL A 98 -9.86 10.58 15.21
N SER A 99 -8.77 11.32 15.07
CA SER A 99 -7.87 11.67 16.20
C SER A 99 -8.60 12.44 17.30
N ARG A 100 -9.36 13.49 16.94
CA ARG A 100 -10.10 14.33 17.90
C ARG A 100 -11.25 13.61 18.57
N SER A 101 -11.82 12.59 17.94
CA SER A 101 -12.85 11.78 18.58
C SER A 101 -12.30 11.04 19.80
N GLY A 102 -11.03 10.60 19.76
CA GLY A 102 -10.46 9.75 20.79
C GLY A 102 -10.92 8.30 20.70
N ILE A 103 -11.53 7.87 19.59
CA ILE A 103 -12.02 6.51 19.40
C ILE A 103 -10.93 5.43 19.58
N PHE A 104 -9.68 5.76 19.25
CA PHE A 104 -8.53 4.84 19.41
C PHE A 104 -7.77 5.03 20.72
N ARG A 105 -8.21 5.91 21.60
CA ARG A 105 -7.51 6.19 22.86
C ARG A 105 -7.42 4.95 23.74
N GLY A 106 -6.23 4.69 24.26
CA GLY A 106 -5.94 3.60 25.18
C GLY A 106 -5.65 2.26 24.52
N ILE A 107 -5.86 2.12 23.20
CA ILE A 107 -5.58 0.88 22.49
C ILE A 107 -4.06 0.77 22.28
N SER A 108 -3.43 -0.18 22.94
CA SER A 108 -2.00 -0.43 22.81
C SER A 108 -1.64 -1.06 21.45
N GLU A 109 -0.36 -0.98 21.08
CA GLU A 109 0.14 -1.63 19.85
C GLU A 109 -0.13 -3.14 19.85
N ALA A 110 0.03 -3.81 20.99
CA ALA A 110 -0.21 -5.25 21.12
C ALA A 110 -1.69 -5.61 20.93
N GLU A 111 -2.61 -4.75 21.40
CA GLU A 111 -4.05 -4.92 21.19
C GLU A 111 -4.42 -4.69 19.72
N TRP A 112 -3.81 -3.72 19.06
CA TRP A 112 -3.97 -3.53 17.61
C TRP A 112 -3.50 -4.74 16.80
N GLU A 113 -2.33 -5.29 17.14
CA GLU A 113 -1.82 -6.51 16.51
C GLU A 113 -2.76 -7.70 16.74
N GLU A 114 -3.23 -7.92 17.97
CA GLU A 114 -4.17 -9.00 18.26
C GLU A 114 -5.50 -8.80 17.55
N ALA A 115 -5.99 -7.56 17.45
CA ALA A 115 -7.19 -7.24 16.69
C ALA A 115 -7.02 -7.55 15.20
N GLY A 116 -5.85 -7.28 14.61
CA GLY A 116 -5.52 -7.66 13.24
C GLY A 116 -5.54 -9.17 13.02
N ARG A 117 -4.91 -9.94 13.93
CA ARG A 117 -4.96 -11.42 13.89
C ARG A 117 -6.40 -11.93 13.96
N ASN A 118 -7.17 -11.42 14.91
CA ASN A 118 -8.55 -11.83 15.11
C ASN A 118 -9.47 -11.45 13.96
N ALA A 119 -9.23 -10.31 13.30
CA ALA A 119 -9.99 -9.91 12.13
C ALA A 119 -9.86 -10.91 10.98
N VAL A 120 -8.67 -11.48 10.75
CA VAL A 120 -8.46 -12.54 9.76
C VAL A 120 -9.11 -13.85 10.23
N ARG A 121 -8.89 -14.27 11.49
CA ARG A 121 -9.49 -15.52 12.03
C ARG A 121 -11.02 -15.52 11.97
N ALA A 122 -11.63 -14.37 12.23
CA ALA A 122 -13.07 -14.17 12.21
C ALA A 122 -13.64 -14.00 10.80
N GLY A 123 -12.79 -13.88 9.77
CA GLY A 123 -13.23 -13.64 8.39
C GLY A 123 -13.69 -12.21 8.10
N ASN A 124 -13.41 -11.26 9.00
CA ASN A 124 -13.67 -9.83 8.77
C ASN A 124 -12.65 -9.20 7.81
N VAL A 125 -11.44 -9.78 7.74
CA VAL A 125 -10.40 -9.42 6.79
C VAL A 125 -10.05 -10.66 5.96
N SER A 126 -10.23 -10.55 4.65
CA SER A 126 -9.88 -11.59 3.69
C SER A 126 -8.59 -11.22 2.95
N ILE A 127 -7.70 -12.19 2.80
CA ILE A 127 -6.40 -12.03 2.13
C ILE A 127 -6.54 -12.40 0.66
N GLN A 128 -5.87 -11.64 -0.21
CA GLN A 128 -5.80 -11.93 -1.63
C GLN A 128 -5.21 -13.31 -1.89
N ASN A 129 -5.81 -14.00 -2.85
CA ASN A 129 -5.44 -15.35 -3.20
C ASN A 129 -3.97 -15.41 -3.66
N GLY A 130 -3.25 -16.44 -3.21
CA GLY A 130 -1.83 -16.65 -3.51
C GLY A 130 -0.83 -15.79 -2.70
N PHE A 131 -1.27 -14.86 -1.84
CA PHE A 131 -0.37 -13.95 -1.13
C PHE A 131 0.71 -14.68 -0.31
N LYS A 132 0.32 -15.70 0.47
CA LYS A 132 1.27 -16.49 1.29
C LYS A 132 2.35 -17.15 0.43
N ALA A 133 1.93 -17.85 -0.63
CA ALA A 133 2.86 -18.52 -1.55
C ALA A 133 3.78 -17.50 -2.26
N PHE A 134 3.27 -16.31 -2.58
CA PHE A 134 4.05 -15.24 -3.17
C PHE A 134 5.14 -14.71 -2.21
N VAL A 135 4.81 -14.47 -0.94
CA VAL A 135 5.79 -14.08 0.08
C VAL A 135 6.84 -15.17 0.29
N GLU A 136 6.43 -16.44 0.36
CA GLU A 136 7.35 -17.57 0.48
C GLU A 136 8.34 -17.65 -0.70
N LEU A 137 7.87 -17.38 -1.92
CA LEU A 137 8.73 -17.32 -3.12
C LEU A 137 9.76 -16.17 -3.05
N ILE A 138 9.33 -14.99 -2.63
CA ILE A 138 10.21 -13.82 -2.43
C ILE A 138 11.32 -14.17 -1.44
N GLU A 139 10.95 -14.68 -0.26
CA GLU A 139 11.89 -14.98 0.82
C GLU A 139 12.83 -16.13 0.48
N ALA A 140 12.34 -17.20 -0.16
CA ALA A 140 13.16 -18.30 -0.65
C ALA A 140 14.21 -17.82 -1.68
N SER A 141 13.86 -16.79 -2.45
CA SER A 141 14.76 -16.14 -3.43
C SER A 141 15.68 -15.10 -2.79
N LYS A 142 15.60 -14.90 -1.46
CA LYS A 142 16.35 -13.89 -0.69
C LYS A 142 16.09 -12.46 -1.17
N PHE A 143 14.93 -12.24 -1.79
CA PHE A 143 14.44 -10.92 -2.15
C PHE A 143 13.82 -10.26 -0.92
N LYS A 144 13.76 -8.93 -0.94
CA LYS A 144 13.13 -8.16 0.15
C LYS A 144 11.70 -7.83 -0.20
N TRP A 145 10.85 -7.71 0.81
CA TRP A 145 9.53 -7.13 0.65
C TRP A 145 9.18 -6.22 1.82
N ALA A 146 8.21 -5.34 1.59
CA ALA A 146 7.75 -4.38 2.58
C ALA A 146 6.35 -3.87 2.21
N VAL A 147 5.69 -3.25 3.19
CA VAL A 147 4.34 -2.68 3.03
C VAL A 147 4.37 -1.16 3.19
N VAL A 148 3.65 -0.45 2.32
CA VAL A 148 3.41 1.00 2.41
C VAL A 148 1.91 1.24 2.27
N SER A 149 1.24 1.74 3.31
CA SER A 149 -0.22 1.84 3.34
C SER A 149 -0.72 3.07 4.08
N VAL A 150 -1.76 3.72 3.54
CA VAL A 150 -2.44 4.86 4.17
C VAL A 150 -3.35 4.45 5.34
N ASN A 151 -3.45 3.16 5.66
CA ASN A 151 -4.27 2.65 6.76
C ASN A 151 -3.95 3.35 8.09
N PHE A 152 -4.92 3.37 9.01
CA PHE A 152 -4.80 4.04 10.30
C PHE A 152 -3.86 3.35 11.29
N SER A 153 -3.58 2.04 11.15
CA SER A 153 -2.79 1.31 12.15
C SER A 153 -1.79 0.33 11.53
N ARG A 154 -0.49 0.67 11.65
CA ARG A 154 0.64 -0.23 11.33
C ARG A 154 0.57 -1.53 12.12
N SER A 155 0.23 -1.46 13.40
CA SER A 155 0.14 -2.62 14.29
C SER A 155 -1.00 -3.55 13.89
N PHE A 156 -2.14 -3.01 13.46
CA PHE A 156 -3.22 -3.80 12.87
C PHE A 156 -2.74 -4.57 11.62
N ILE A 157 -2.04 -3.88 10.70
CA ILE A 157 -1.46 -4.53 9.51
C ILE A 157 -0.50 -5.65 9.92
N MET A 158 0.39 -5.42 10.89
CA MET A 158 1.32 -6.44 11.38
C MET A 158 0.58 -7.69 11.86
N GLY A 159 -0.49 -7.51 12.65
CA GLY A 159 -1.35 -8.60 13.10
C GLY A 159 -2.02 -9.37 11.96
N VAL A 160 -2.54 -8.66 10.96
CA VAL A 160 -3.13 -9.27 9.76
C VAL A 160 -2.08 -10.12 9.02
N LEU A 161 -0.88 -9.59 8.80
CA LEU A 161 0.20 -10.30 8.11
C LEU A 161 0.68 -11.53 8.89
N GLN A 162 0.82 -11.42 10.21
CA GLN A 162 1.19 -12.55 11.07
C GLN A 162 0.19 -13.70 10.93
N GLN A 163 -1.11 -13.39 10.95
CA GLN A 163 -2.14 -14.40 10.78
C GLN A 163 -2.22 -14.95 9.36
N ALA A 164 -2.06 -14.10 8.34
CA ALA A 164 -2.11 -14.49 6.92
C ALA A 164 -0.93 -15.40 6.52
N LEU A 165 0.24 -15.16 7.11
CA LEU A 165 1.46 -15.92 6.84
C LEU A 165 1.67 -17.07 7.82
N GLU A 166 0.78 -17.23 8.81
CA GLU A 166 0.86 -18.23 9.88
C GLU A 166 2.19 -18.15 10.67
N ARG A 167 2.57 -16.94 11.08
CA ARG A 167 3.83 -16.66 11.79
C ARG A 167 3.57 -15.83 13.04
N GLU A 168 4.12 -16.27 14.18
CA GLU A 168 4.01 -15.54 15.45
C GLU A 168 4.77 -14.21 15.44
N SER A 169 5.90 -14.16 14.73
CA SER A 169 6.72 -12.97 14.57
C SER A 169 7.07 -12.74 13.11
N LEU A 170 7.04 -11.48 12.68
CA LEU A 170 7.41 -11.06 11.33
C LEU A 170 8.41 -9.92 11.40
N ASP A 171 9.52 -10.07 10.69
CA ASP A 171 10.49 -9.00 10.46
C ASP A 171 10.28 -8.45 9.05
N VAL A 172 9.21 -7.65 8.90
CA VAL A 172 8.87 -6.97 7.65
C VAL A 172 8.73 -5.47 7.89
N PRO A 173 9.37 -4.61 7.07
CA PRO A 173 9.13 -3.18 7.13
C PRO A 173 7.69 -2.84 6.72
N ILE A 174 6.98 -2.13 7.60
CA ILE A 174 5.63 -1.60 7.36
C ILE A 174 5.65 -0.10 7.63
N LEU A 175 5.38 0.69 6.59
CA LEU A 175 5.17 2.13 6.68
C LEU A 175 3.68 2.39 6.54
N ALA A 176 3.04 2.69 7.67
CA ALA A 176 1.64 3.10 7.73
C ALA A 176 1.44 4.10 8.86
N ASN A 177 0.25 4.69 8.94
CA ASN A 177 -0.09 5.50 10.10
C ASN A 177 -0.25 4.62 11.34
N SER A 178 -0.12 5.23 12.51
CA SER A 178 -0.39 4.58 13.79
C SER A 178 -1.03 5.56 14.76
N PRO A 179 -2.09 5.17 15.50
CA PRO A 179 -2.51 5.93 16.66
C PRO A 179 -1.46 5.81 17.77
N ASP A 180 -1.20 6.91 18.46
CA ASP A 180 -0.53 6.87 19.77
C ASP A 180 -1.52 6.47 20.89
N ILE A 181 -1.03 6.42 22.13
CA ILE A 181 -1.84 6.03 23.29
C ILE A 181 -3.02 6.98 23.55
N ASP A 182 -2.91 8.25 23.14
CA ASP A 182 -3.97 9.24 23.26
C ASP A 182 -5.03 9.10 22.16
N GLY A 183 -4.78 8.21 21.18
CA GLY A 183 -5.62 7.94 20.02
C GLY A 183 -5.35 8.86 18.85
N ILE A 184 -4.25 9.62 18.86
CA ILE A 184 -3.91 10.57 17.79
C ILE A 184 -3.17 9.85 16.68
N LEU A 185 -3.71 9.90 15.46
CA LEU A 185 -3.07 9.31 14.30
C LEU A 185 -1.80 10.08 13.93
N LYS A 186 -0.68 9.36 13.85
CA LYS A 186 0.61 9.87 13.39
C LYS A 186 1.01 9.17 12.11
N GLY A 187 1.70 9.90 11.23
CA GLY A 187 2.33 9.31 10.06
C GLY A 187 3.40 8.29 10.40
N PRO A 188 3.85 7.49 9.41
CA PRO A 188 4.82 6.43 9.62
C PRO A 188 6.07 6.90 10.35
N SER A 189 6.49 6.11 11.34
CA SER A 189 7.73 6.34 12.06
C SER A 189 8.90 5.98 11.18
N PHE A 190 9.52 7.02 10.64
CA PHE A 190 10.74 6.89 9.88
C PHE A 190 11.94 6.52 10.80
N MET A 191 11.85 6.60 12.13
CA MET A 191 12.96 6.31 13.05
C MET A 191 12.51 5.72 14.40
N ASP A 192 13.36 4.88 15.02
CA ASP A 192 13.48 4.72 16.50
C ASP A 192 13.99 6.02 17.17
N VAL A 193 13.50 7.18 16.73
CA VAL A 193 13.84 8.49 17.29
C VAL A 193 12.53 9.15 17.68
N ASP A 194 12.41 9.29 19.00
CA ASP A 194 11.47 10.09 19.79
C ASP A 194 10.01 10.03 19.34
N SER A 195 9.19 9.31 20.11
CA SER A 195 7.73 9.21 20.04
C SER A 195 7.00 10.55 20.29
N THR A 196 7.72 11.68 20.25
CA THR A 196 7.27 13.01 20.66
C THR A 196 7.14 14.00 19.49
N SER A 197 7.59 13.66 18.27
CA SER A 197 7.38 14.53 17.10
C SER A 197 5.97 14.35 16.53
N ASP A 198 5.20 15.44 16.40
CA ASP A 198 3.95 15.48 15.62
C ASP A 198 4.23 15.20 14.14
N ARG A 199 4.16 13.93 13.74
CA ARG A 199 4.34 13.52 12.35
C ARG A 199 3.02 13.67 11.60
N ALA A 200 3.07 14.42 10.50
CA ALA A 200 1.95 14.51 9.57
C ALA A 200 1.56 13.11 9.09
N VAL A 201 0.25 12.85 9.06
CA VAL A 201 -0.33 11.61 8.56
C VAL A 201 0.01 11.38 7.09
N MET A 202 0.08 10.13 6.69
CA MET A 202 0.20 9.70 5.30
C MET A 202 -1.18 9.30 4.78
N ALA A 203 -1.80 10.19 4.00
CA ALA A 203 -3.18 10.03 3.55
C ALA A 203 -3.37 10.18 2.04
N THR A 204 -2.41 10.80 1.33
CA THR A 204 -2.49 11.04 -0.12
C THR A 204 -1.40 10.34 -0.92
N SER A 205 -1.52 10.38 -2.26
CA SER A 205 -0.58 9.74 -3.18
C SER A 205 0.85 10.28 -3.08
N ASP A 206 1.01 11.58 -2.87
CA ASP A 206 2.33 12.22 -2.70
C ASP A 206 2.98 11.79 -1.38
N GLU A 207 2.19 11.66 -0.32
CA GLU A 207 2.67 11.23 0.99
C GLU A 207 3.08 9.75 0.97
N LYS A 208 2.31 8.91 0.25
CA LYS A 208 2.64 7.51 0.00
C LYS A 208 3.91 7.35 -0.84
N LEU A 209 4.08 8.18 -1.88
CA LEU A 209 5.31 8.25 -2.67
C LEU A 209 6.52 8.64 -1.80
N ASN A 210 6.38 9.66 -0.95
CA ASN A 210 7.46 10.06 -0.03
C ASN A 210 7.86 8.93 0.92
N ALA A 211 6.89 8.16 1.43
CA ALA A 211 7.15 6.99 2.26
C ALA A 211 7.86 5.86 1.48
N LEU A 212 7.46 5.62 0.23
CA LEU A 212 8.16 4.68 -0.66
C LEU A 212 9.61 5.10 -0.89
N GLU A 213 9.86 6.36 -1.27
CA GLU A 213 11.22 6.87 -1.50
C GLU A 213 12.10 6.73 -0.25
N TYR A 214 11.53 7.05 0.90
CA TYR A 214 12.19 6.87 2.18
C TYR A 214 12.57 5.41 2.45
N LEU A 215 11.63 4.49 2.26
CA LEU A 215 11.84 3.05 2.44
C LEU A 215 12.94 2.54 1.52
N LEU A 216 12.91 2.91 0.23
CA LEU A 216 13.92 2.51 -0.74
C LEU A 216 15.32 3.02 -0.38
N ASN A 217 15.43 4.24 0.16
CA ASN A 217 16.69 4.79 0.68
C ASN A 217 17.18 4.02 1.91
N ARG A 218 16.28 3.65 2.83
CA ARG A 218 16.59 2.87 4.04
C ARG A 218 17.04 1.46 3.75
N LEU A 219 16.44 0.80 2.77
CA LEU A 219 16.79 -0.57 2.40
C LEU A 219 18.19 -0.69 1.78
N LYS A 220 18.86 0.46 1.50
CA LYS A 220 20.21 0.59 0.92
C LYS A 220 20.40 -0.34 -0.28
N LEU A 221 19.37 -0.45 -1.11
CA LEU A 221 19.38 -1.38 -2.22
C LEU A 221 20.35 -0.88 -3.31
N PRO A 222 21.09 -1.76 -4.00
CA PRO A 222 22.06 -1.37 -5.01
C PRO A 222 21.40 -0.68 -6.21
N PRO A 223 22.15 0.11 -7.01
CA PRO A 223 21.60 0.80 -8.19
C PRO A 223 21.00 -0.12 -9.27
N SER A 224 21.46 -1.37 -9.37
CA SER A 224 20.99 -2.36 -10.36
C SER A 224 19.75 -3.15 -9.92
N ARG A 225 19.05 -2.70 -8.88
CA ARG A 225 17.89 -3.38 -8.31
C ARG A 225 16.66 -3.30 -9.21
N ILE A 226 15.81 -4.32 -9.12
CA ILE A 226 14.44 -4.27 -9.66
C ILE A 226 13.49 -4.05 -8.50
N VAL A 227 12.74 -2.94 -8.52
CA VAL A 227 11.70 -2.66 -7.53
C VAL A 227 10.36 -2.95 -8.16
N PHE A 228 9.57 -3.83 -7.56
CA PHE A 228 8.17 -3.99 -7.88
C PHE A 228 7.32 -3.17 -6.91
N TYR A 229 6.30 -2.48 -7.42
CA TYR A 229 5.30 -1.82 -6.59
C TYR A 229 3.92 -2.37 -6.93
N PHE A 230 3.13 -2.71 -5.90
CA PHE A 230 1.79 -3.24 -6.02
C PHE A 230 0.80 -2.27 -5.38
N GLY A 231 -0.28 -1.95 -6.08
CA GLY A 231 -1.36 -1.11 -5.58
C GLY A 231 -2.65 -1.35 -6.35
N ASP A 232 -3.77 -0.81 -5.88
CA ASP A 232 -5.09 -0.97 -6.51
C ASP A 232 -5.85 0.35 -6.67
N SER A 233 -5.38 1.42 -5.99
CA SER A 233 -6.17 2.62 -5.77
C SER A 233 -5.54 3.92 -6.31
N GLY A 234 -6.29 5.01 -6.23
CA GLY A 234 -5.79 6.35 -6.57
C GLY A 234 -4.62 6.81 -5.67
N THR A 235 -4.55 6.33 -4.42
CA THR A 235 -3.45 6.66 -3.51
C THR A 235 -2.10 6.07 -3.97
N ASP A 236 -2.14 5.08 -4.86
CA ASP A 236 -0.96 4.43 -5.42
C ASP A 236 -0.47 5.05 -6.72
N ILE A 237 -1.23 5.99 -7.33
CA ILE A 237 -0.97 6.41 -8.71
C ILE A 237 0.47 6.93 -8.90
N GLU A 238 1.01 7.65 -7.92
CA GLU A 238 2.35 8.21 -7.99
C GLU A 238 3.43 7.15 -7.78
N CYS A 239 3.19 6.18 -6.88
CA CYS A 239 4.07 5.02 -6.72
C CYS A 239 4.08 4.15 -7.97
N LEU A 240 2.92 3.88 -8.56
CA LEU A 240 2.74 3.04 -9.75
C LEU A 240 3.28 3.69 -11.02
N THR A 241 3.40 5.02 -11.07
CA THR A 241 3.90 5.73 -12.25
C THR A 241 5.34 6.22 -12.11
N ARG A 242 6.01 5.81 -11.03
CA ARG A 242 7.42 6.07 -10.81
C ARG A 242 8.28 5.35 -11.87
N ASN A 243 9.31 6.03 -12.39
CA ASN A 243 10.07 5.55 -13.55
C ASN A 243 11.02 4.38 -13.25
N ASP A 244 11.35 4.11 -11.99
CA ASP A 244 12.30 3.08 -11.57
C ASP A 244 11.62 1.87 -10.91
N THR A 245 10.28 1.75 -11.05
CA THR A 245 9.49 0.63 -10.55
C THR A 245 8.85 -0.16 -11.68
N THR A 246 8.80 -1.48 -11.51
CA THR A 246 7.89 -2.35 -12.25
C THR A 246 6.58 -2.39 -11.49
N SER A 247 5.57 -1.72 -12.03
CA SER A 247 4.32 -1.50 -11.31
C SER A 247 3.28 -2.56 -11.64
N VAL A 248 2.51 -2.97 -10.64
CA VAL A 248 1.45 -3.98 -10.79
C VAL A 248 0.18 -3.45 -10.13
N VAL A 249 -0.88 -3.37 -10.91
CA VAL A 249 -2.23 -3.11 -10.41
C VAL A 249 -2.90 -4.43 -10.05
N ILE A 250 -3.34 -4.57 -8.81
CA ILE A 250 -4.20 -5.70 -8.39
C ILE A 250 -5.66 -5.33 -8.65
N SER A 251 -6.38 -6.16 -9.42
CA SER A 251 -7.81 -5.97 -9.70
C SER A 251 -8.43 -7.28 -10.16
N GLU A 252 -9.50 -7.74 -9.54
CA GLU A 252 -10.08 -9.06 -9.83
C GLU A 252 -10.46 -9.26 -11.30
N ASP A 253 -11.09 -8.24 -11.90
CA ASP A 253 -11.66 -8.25 -13.26
C ASP A 253 -10.87 -7.42 -14.29
N GLY A 254 -9.81 -6.71 -13.85
CA GLY A 254 -9.06 -5.78 -14.68
C GLY A 254 -9.82 -4.49 -15.05
N ASP A 255 -10.90 -4.15 -14.35
CA ASP A 255 -11.78 -3.00 -14.66
C ASP A 255 -12.04 -2.10 -13.43
N SER A 256 -11.11 -2.10 -12.46
CA SER A 256 -11.14 -1.19 -11.31
C SER A 256 -11.15 0.29 -11.72
N SER A 257 -11.51 1.18 -10.78
CA SER A 257 -11.46 2.62 -11.04
C SER A 257 -10.06 3.09 -11.44
N LEU A 258 -9.00 2.49 -10.88
CA LEU A 258 -7.62 2.80 -11.27
C LEU A 258 -7.28 2.30 -12.67
N MET A 259 -7.71 1.09 -13.04
CA MET A 259 -7.56 0.55 -14.41
C MET A 259 -8.23 1.44 -15.46
N ARG A 260 -9.44 1.94 -15.17
CA ARG A 260 -10.14 2.91 -16.04
C ARG A 260 -9.39 4.24 -16.13
N THR A 261 -8.84 4.72 -15.01
CA THR A 261 -8.00 5.94 -14.99
C THR A 261 -6.77 5.77 -15.88
N PHE A 262 -6.03 4.67 -15.74
CA PHE A 262 -4.87 4.38 -16.58
C PHE A 262 -5.23 4.25 -18.06
N SER A 263 -6.35 3.61 -18.37
CA SER A 263 -6.85 3.48 -19.73
C SER A 263 -7.19 4.82 -20.38
N LYS A 264 -7.71 5.77 -19.59
CA LYS A 264 -8.08 7.11 -20.04
C LYS A 264 -6.86 8.01 -20.31
N ILE A 265 -5.76 7.80 -19.58
CA ILE A 265 -4.49 8.54 -19.78
C ILE A 265 -3.51 7.81 -20.70
N GLU A 266 -4.01 6.87 -21.50
CA GLU A 266 -3.24 6.08 -22.48
C GLU A 266 -2.06 5.27 -21.89
N ARG A 267 -2.13 4.94 -20.60
CA ARG A 267 -1.15 4.08 -19.90
C ARG A 267 -1.77 2.74 -19.51
N ARG A 268 -2.40 2.06 -20.47
CA ARG A 268 -3.16 0.82 -20.21
C ARG A 268 -2.25 -0.27 -19.60
N PRO A 269 -2.54 -0.77 -18.39
CA PRO A 269 -1.74 -1.82 -17.80
C PRO A 269 -1.89 -3.12 -18.61
N GLY A 270 -0.77 -3.71 -19.00
CA GLY A 270 -0.75 -5.02 -19.67
C GLY A 270 -0.97 -6.16 -18.67
N SER A 271 -1.51 -7.31 -19.09
CA SER A 271 -1.56 -8.47 -18.19
C SER A 271 -0.15 -8.87 -17.73
N ILE A 272 0.00 -9.17 -16.45
CA ILE A 272 1.27 -9.59 -15.85
C ILE A 272 1.84 -10.84 -16.53
N ASN A 273 0.99 -11.72 -17.07
CA ASN A 273 1.42 -12.91 -17.80
C ASN A 273 2.13 -12.59 -19.14
N LYS A 274 2.01 -11.35 -19.63
CA LYS A 274 2.74 -10.85 -20.81
C LYS A 274 4.07 -10.19 -20.43
N MET A 275 4.37 -10.08 -19.14
CA MET A 275 5.73 -9.86 -18.72
C MET A 275 6.52 -11.04 -19.32
N HIS A 276 7.41 -10.76 -20.28
CA HIS A 276 8.34 -11.65 -21.01
C HIS A 276 7.95 -12.19 -22.41
N ALA A 277 8.62 -11.66 -23.46
CA ALA A 277 9.26 -12.39 -24.58
C ALA A 277 9.85 -11.35 -25.56
N GLU A 278 11.16 -11.02 -25.48
CA GLU A 278 11.99 -10.24 -26.45
C GLU A 278 11.51 -8.87 -27.00
N GLU A 279 10.23 -8.50 -26.85
CA GLU A 279 9.53 -7.42 -27.54
C GLU A 279 8.67 -6.54 -26.60
N SER A 280 8.85 -6.62 -25.27
CA SER A 280 8.21 -5.61 -24.41
C SER A 280 8.95 -4.30 -24.62
N ASP A 281 8.27 -3.30 -25.21
CA ASP A 281 8.76 -1.93 -25.23
C ASP A 281 9.12 -1.58 -23.78
N GLU A 282 10.38 -1.21 -23.52
CA GLU A 282 10.86 -0.86 -22.17
C GLU A 282 10.05 0.30 -21.52
N ARG A 283 9.14 0.89 -22.31
CA ARG A 283 8.16 1.91 -21.96
C ARG A 283 6.89 1.38 -21.27
N GLU A 284 6.56 0.09 -21.32
CA GLU A 284 5.39 -0.47 -20.62
C GLU A 284 5.75 -0.87 -19.17
N ALA A 285 5.77 0.12 -18.27
CA ALA A 285 6.16 -0.03 -16.86
C ALA A 285 5.02 -0.43 -15.90
N ILE A 286 3.81 -0.69 -16.39
CA ILE A 286 2.63 -0.97 -15.57
C ILE A 286 1.92 -2.23 -16.07
N TYR A 287 1.76 -3.20 -15.17
CA TYR A 287 1.06 -4.44 -15.38
C TYR A 287 -0.20 -4.53 -14.54
N TRP A 288 -1.06 -5.49 -14.86
CA TRP A 288 -2.25 -5.85 -14.11
C TRP A 288 -2.21 -7.34 -13.78
N ALA A 289 -2.56 -7.70 -12.56
CA ALA A 289 -2.77 -9.07 -12.12
C ALA A 289 -4.13 -9.18 -11.41
N ARG A 290 -4.81 -10.32 -11.57
CA ARG A 290 -6.02 -10.61 -10.80
C ARG A 290 -5.75 -10.65 -9.31
N ASP A 291 -4.75 -11.43 -8.94
CA ASP A 291 -4.32 -11.75 -7.58
C ASP A 291 -2.84 -12.19 -7.60
N PHE A 292 -2.33 -12.70 -6.48
CA PHE A 292 -0.95 -13.15 -6.38
C PHE A 292 -0.71 -14.57 -6.96
N GLU A 293 -1.75 -15.35 -7.28
CA GLU A 293 -1.56 -16.67 -7.88
C GLU A 293 -0.94 -16.57 -9.28
N GLU A 294 -1.28 -15.53 -10.04
CA GLU A 294 -0.73 -15.31 -11.39
C GLU A 294 0.81 -15.18 -11.40
N PHE A 295 1.42 -14.79 -10.27
CA PHE A 295 2.88 -14.63 -10.17
C PHE A 295 3.64 -15.93 -10.24
N LYS A 296 3.02 -17.08 -9.92
CA LYS A 296 3.67 -18.39 -10.06
C LYS A 296 4.12 -18.65 -11.49
N ASN A 297 3.36 -18.17 -12.48
CA ASN A 297 3.64 -18.38 -13.90
C ASN A 297 4.82 -17.54 -14.39
N ILE A 298 5.01 -16.35 -13.81
CA ILE A 298 6.06 -15.41 -14.24
C ILE A 298 7.29 -15.40 -13.31
N TRP A 299 7.28 -16.17 -12.22
CA TRP A 299 8.41 -16.24 -11.29
C TRP A 299 9.75 -16.63 -11.94
N PRO A 300 9.83 -17.66 -12.82
CA PRO A 300 11.09 -18.02 -13.48
C PRO A 300 11.70 -16.87 -14.30
N ASN A 301 10.81 -16.00 -14.73
CA ASN A 301 10.98 -14.91 -15.65
C ASN A 301 11.51 -13.67 -14.88
N ILE A 302 10.93 -13.39 -13.71
CA ILE A 302 11.47 -12.46 -12.70
C ILE A 302 12.89 -12.84 -12.31
N LEU A 303 13.13 -14.13 -12.00
CA LEU A 303 14.46 -14.64 -11.64
C LEU A 303 15.47 -14.43 -12.77
N ARG A 304 15.06 -14.63 -14.03
CA ARG A 304 15.91 -14.40 -15.20
C ARG A 304 16.26 -12.92 -15.34
N ARG A 305 15.30 -11.99 -15.20
CA ARG A 305 15.57 -10.54 -15.26
C ARG A 305 16.55 -10.09 -14.17
N ALA A 306 16.38 -10.58 -12.94
CA ALA A 306 17.33 -10.34 -11.83
C ALA A 306 18.74 -10.96 -12.07
N SER A 307 18.90 -11.78 -13.11
CA SER A 307 20.19 -12.34 -13.53
C SER A 307 20.78 -11.67 -14.78
N LEU A 308 19.98 -10.90 -15.53
CA LEU A 308 20.28 -10.40 -16.88
C LEU A 308 20.61 -8.89 -16.98
N GLY A 309 20.61 -8.09 -15.89
CA GLY A 309 21.03 -6.68 -15.91
C GLY A 309 22.50 -6.42 -16.33
N LYS A 310 23.20 -7.43 -16.85
CA LYS A 310 24.37 -7.28 -17.70
C LYS A 310 23.97 -6.75 -19.07
N VAL A 311 23.98 -5.43 -19.26
CA VAL A 311 24.29 -4.89 -20.59
C VAL A 311 25.82 -4.99 -20.74
N PRO A 312 26.37 -5.81 -21.66
CA PRO A 312 27.76 -5.65 -22.06
C PRO A 312 27.84 -4.28 -22.74
N GLY A 313 28.70 -3.41 -22.23
CA GLY A 313 28.99 -2.13 -22.85
C GLY A 313 29.24 -2.30 -24.35
N LYS A 314 28.55 -1.46 -25.13
CA LYS A 314 29.16 -0.86 -26.31
C LYS A 314 29.59 0.54 -25.95
#